data_AF-A0A2P2CER9-F1
#
_entry.id   AF-A0A2P2CER9-F1
#
_cell.length_a   1.000
_cell.length_b   1.000
_cell.length_c   1.000
_cell.angle_alpha   90.00
_cell.angle_beta   90.00
_cell.angle_gamma   90.00
#
_symmetry.space_group_name_H-M   'P 1'
#
loop_
_entity.id
_entity.type
_entity.pdbx_description
1 polymer ?
#
loop_
_entity_poly.entity_id
_entity_poly.type
_entity_poly.pdbx_seq_one_letter_code
_entity_poly.pdbx_strand_id
1 'polypeptide(L)'
;MSLTQVQKWVMSALAVTTILHLAAGLMLAAYFIDDDRADARIGLVVIAGAFSVIAVAAGRAIHGHRLVSPWLLLGLIPPAIGAWLIFS
;
A
#
# COMPACT_ATOMS: atom_id res chain seq x y z
N MET A 1 -10.42 -27.45 -2.66
CA MET A 1 -10.69 -25.99 -2.70
C MET A 1 -12.15 -25.80 -3.06
N SER A 2 -12.93 -25.08 -2.25
CA SER A 2 -14.31 -24.72 -2.60
C SER A 2 -14.34 -23.42 -3.42
N LEU A 3 -15.40 -23.20 -4.21
CA LEU A 3 -15.59 -21.97 -4.98
C LEU A 3 -15.47 -20.70 -4.11
N THR A 4 -15.99 -20.75 -2.88
CA THR A 4 -15.87 -19.66 -1.90
C THR A 4 -14.43 -19.35 -1.53
N GLN A 5 -13.57 -20.36 -1.43
CA GLN A 5 -12.15 -20.17 -1.13
C GLN A 5 -11.42 -19.49 -2.29
N VAL A 6 -11.69 -19.93 -3.52
CA VAL A 6 -11.10 -19.31 -4.73
C VAL A 6 -11.58 -17.87 -4.88
N GLN A 7 -12.87 -17.60 -4.69
CA GLN A 7 -13.43 -16.25 -4.73
C GLN A 7 -12.74 -15.30 -3.75
N LYS A 8 -12.47 -15.75 -2.51
CA LYS A 8 -11.71 -14.95 -1.53
C LYS A 8 -10.31 -14.60 -2.04
N TRP A 9 -9.59 -15.56 -2.61
CA TRP A 9 -8.26 -15.33 -3.17
C TRP A 9 -8.28 -14.36 -4.35
N VAL A 10 -9.24 -14.51 -5.26
CA VAL A 10 -9.40 -13.61 -6.42
C VAL A 10 -9.70 -12.19 -5.96
N MET A 11 -10.70 -12.02 -5.08
CA MET A 11 -11.07 -10.71 -4.54
C MET A 11 -9.90 -10.08 -3.77
N SER A 12 -9.17 -10.88 -2.97
CA SER A 12 -8.01 -10.39 -2.23
C SER A 12 -6.88 -9.97 -3.16
N ALA A 13 -6.55 -10.77 -4.17
CA ALA A 13 -5.50 -10.44 -5.12
C ALA A 13 -5.85 -9.15 -5.88
N LEU A 14 -7.09 -9.04 -6.37
CA LEU A 14 -7.57 -7.86 -7.08
C LEU A 14 -7.53 -6.61 -6.19
N ALA A 15 -8.11 -6.67 -4.99
CA ALA A 15 -8.11 -5.52 -4.07
C ALA A 15 -6.69 -5.10 -3.67
N VAL A 16 -5.86 -6.05 -3.22
CA VAL A 16 -4.49 -5.76 -2.75
C VAL A 16 -3.65 -5.19 -3.88
N THR A 17 -3.68 -5.80 -5.07
CA THR A 17 -2.89 -5.31 -6.20
C THR A 17 -3.35 -3.94 -6.63
N THR A 18 -4.65 -3.68 -6.82
CA THR A 18 -5.13 -2.35 -7.22
C THR A 18 -4.71 -1.27 -6.23
N ILE A 19 -4.85 -1.51 -4.93
CA ILE A 19 -4.48 -0.53 -3.91
C ILE A 19 -2.95 -0.31 -3.87
N LEU A 20 -2.16 -1.39 -4.00
CA LEU A 20 -0.70 -1.27 -4.08
C LEU A 20 -0.23 -0.57 -5.35
N HIS A 21 -0.88 -0.79 -6.50
CA HIS A 21 -0.58 -0.06 -7.74
C HIS A 21 -0.83 1.43 -7.58
N LEU A 22 -1.95 1.80 -6.93
CA LEU A 22 -2.22 3.20 -6.61
C LEU A 22 -1.13 3.79 -5.71
N ALA A 23 -0.75 3.09 -4.63
CA ALA A 23 0.31 3.52 -3.73
C ALA A 23 1.66 3.67 -4.45
N ALA A 24 2.02 2.73 -5.32
CA ALA A 24 3.23 2.78 -6.13
C ALA A 24 3.21 3.97 -7.10
N GLY A 25 2.07 4.25 -7.75
CA GLY A 25 1.90 5.43 -8.60
C GLY A 25 2.10 6.74 -7.84
N LEU A 26 1.63 6.83 -6.60
CA LEU A 26 1.85 8.00 -5.74
C LEU A 26 3.32 8.17 -5.33
N MET A 27 4.04 7.09 -5.04
CA MET A 27 5.48 7.16 -4.77
C MET A 27 6.27 7.58 -6.01
N LEU A 28 5.91 7.05 -7.18
CA LEU A 28 6.53 7.44 -8.44
C LEU A 28 6.29 8.93 -8.70
N ALA A 29 5.07 9.43 -8.47
CA ALA A 29 4.77 10.86 -8.57
C ALA A 29 5.64 11.69 -7.60
N ALA A 30 5.80 11.26 -6.34
CA ALA A 30 6.66 11.93 -5.37
C ALA A 30 8.15 11.97 -5.79
N TYR A 31 8.63 10.92 -6.43
CA TYR A 31 10.00 10.84 -6.93
C TYR A 31 10.30 11.93 -7.97
N PHE A 32 9.35 12.21 -8.87
CA PHE A 32 9.49 13.21 -9.94
C PHE A 32 9.16 14.65 -9.54
N ILE A 33 8.83 14.91 -8.27
CA ILE A 33 8.65 16.29 -7.78
C ILE A 33 10.01 16.92 -7.52
N ASP A 34 10.15 18.19 -7.92
CA ASP A 34 11.34 19.02 -7.69
C ASP A 34 11.73 19.08 -6.20
N ASP A 35 13.04 19.13 -5.93
CA ASP A 35 13.59 19.08 -4.57
C ASP A 35 13.18 20.28 -3.70
N ASP A 36 12.79 21.41 -4.30
CA ASP A 36 12.30 22.60 -3.61
C ASP A 36 10.87 22.43 -3.04
N ARG A 37 10.16 21.35 -3.40
CA ARG A 37 8.80 21.03 -2.94
C ARG A 37 8.76 19.80 -2.03
N ALA A 38 9.61 19.82 -1.00
CA ALA A 38 9.71 18.75 -0.01
C ALA A 38 8.37 18.46 0.71
N ASP A 39 7.54 19.48 0.91
CA ASP A 39 6.19 19.37 1.47
C ASP A 39 5.29 18.44 0.63
N ALA A 40 5.31 18.61 -0.71
CA ALA A 40 4.54 17.79 -1.63
C ALA A 40 5.07 16.35 -1.71
N ARG A 41 6.40 16.16 -1.70
CA ARG A 41 7.04 14.82 -1.67
C ARG A 41 6.63 14.05 -0.42
N ILE A 42 6.78 14.67 0.75
CA ILE A 42 6.41 14.06 2.03
C ILE A 42 4.91 13.74 2.05
N GLY A 43 4.06 14.68 1.62
CA GLY A 43 2.62 14.46 1.55
C GLY A 43 2.23 13.24 0.72
N LEU A 44 2.81 13.09 -0.48
CA LEU A 44 2.56 11.94 -1.35
C LEU A 44 3.09 10.63 -0.77
N VAL A 45 4.28 10.63 -0.16
CA VAL A 45 4.84 9.44 0.51
C VAL A 45 3.93 8.98 1.67
N VAL A 46 3.41 9.92 2.47
CA VAL A 46 2.48 9.62 3.56
C VAL A 46 1.18 9.02 3.04
N ILE A 47 0.59 9.62 2.00
CA ILE A 47 -0.66 9.11 1.39
C ILE A 47 -0.41 7.72 0.78
N ALA A 48 0.68 7.52 0.06
CA ALA A 48 1.06 6.23 -0.49
C ALA A 48 1.25 5.16 0.60
N GLY A 49 1.83 5.54 1.73
CA GLY A 49 1.98 4.66 2.88
C GLY A 49 0.63 4.27 3.51
N ALA A 50 -0.29 5.22 3.64
CA ALA A 50 -1.65 4.94 4.11
C ALA A 50 -2.35 3.92 3.21
N PHE A 51 -2.28 4.09 1.88
CA PHE A 51 -2.85 3.12 0.93
C PHE A 51 -2.18 1.74 1.04
N SER A 52 -0.87 1.67 1.23
CA SER A 52 -0.16 0.40 1.40
C SER A 52 -0.61 -0.37 2.65
N VAL A 53 -0.88 0.34 3.75
CA VAL A 53 -1.48 -0.23 4.97
C VAL A 53 -2.93 -0.69 4.72
N ILE A 54 -3.72 0.12 3.99
CA ILE A 54 -5.10 -0.23 3.61
C ILE A 54 -5.13 -1.49 2.74
N ALA A 55 -4.15 -1.69 1.84
CA ALA A 55 -4.07 -2.90 1.03
C ALA A 55 -3.98 -4.16 1.90
N VAL A 56 -3.12 -4.14 2.92
CA VAL A 56 -2.98 -5.26 3.86
C VAL A 56 -4.25 -5.45 4.69
N ALA A 57 -4.86 -4.35 5.15
CA ALA A 57 -6.12 -4.40 5.88
C ALA A 57 -7.25 -5.02 5.04
N ALA A 58 -7.36 -4.65 3.76
CA ALA A 58 -8.34 -5.18 2.81
C ALA A 58 -8.15 -6.69 2.60
N GLY A 59 -6.91 -7.14 2.36
CA GLY A 59 -6.61 -8.57 2.24
C GLY A 59 -7.02 -9.37 3.48
N ARG A 60 -6.77 -8.83 4.68
CA ARG A 60 -7.19 -9.46 5.94
C ARG A 60 -8.70 -9.48 6.13
N ALA A 61 -9.39 -8.40 5.77
CA ALA A 61 -10.84 -8.29 5.84
C ALA A 61 -11.52 -9.38 4.98
N ILE A 62 -11.03 -9.58 3.76
CA ILE A 62 -11.56 -10.57 2.80
C ILE A 62 -11.41 -12.02 3.33
N HIS A 63 -10.31 -12.28 4.05
CA HIS A 63 -10.07 -13.57 4.67
C HIS A 63 -10.78 -13.75 6.03
N GLY A 64 -11.44 -12.71 6.54
CA GLY A 64 -12.14 -12.74 7.82
C GLY A 64 -11.22 -12.68 9.05
N HIS A 65 -9.99 -12.20 8.88
CA HIS A 65 -9.05 -12.02 9.98
C HIS A 65 -9.21 -10.65 10.65
N ARG A 66 -8.78 -10.54 11.92
CA ARG A 66 -8.77 -9.27 12.67
C ARG A 66 -7.94 -8.21 11.92
N LEU A 67 -8.52 -7.02 11.72
CA LEU A 67 -7.90 -5.92 10.95
C LEU A 67 -6.65 -5.38 11.63
N VAL A 68 -6.75 -5.05 12.93
CA VAL A 68 -5.63 -4.58 13.73
C VAL A 68 -4.76 -5.77 14.11
N SER A 69 -3.61 -5.90 13.44
CA SER A 69 -2.68 -7.01 13.59
C SER A 69 -1.27 -6.56 13.27
N PRO A 70 -0.21 -7.18 13.83
CA PRO A 70 1.18 -6.90 13.46
C PRO A 70 1.43 -6.98 11.94
N TRP A 71 0.61 -7.73 11.20
CA TRP A 71 0.67 -7.80 9.75
C TRP A 71 0.47 -6.45 9.05
N LEU A 72 -0.23 -5.49 9.66
CA LEU A 72 -0.35 -4.12 9.11
C LEU A 72 1.01 -3.45 8.92
N LEU A 73 2.03 -3.85 9.70
CA LEU A 73 3.39 -3.35 9.54
C LEU A 73 4.00 -3.72 8.19
N LEU A 74 3.55 -4.79 7.52
CA LEU A 74 3.99 -5.08 6.15
C LEU A 74 3.56 -3.99 5.17
N GLY A 75 2.45 -3.30 5.44
CA GLY A 75 2.01 -2.16 4.65
C GLY A 75 2.94 -0.95 4.75
N LEU A 76 3.84 -0.93 5.74
CA LEU A 76 4.87 0.10 5.88
C LEU A 76 6.13 -0.21 5.06
N ILE A 77 6.28 -1.42 4.52
CA ILE A 77 7.47 -1.78 3.73
C ILE A 77 7.53 -0.95 2.43
N PRO A 78 6.47 -0.87 1.60
CA PRO A 78 6.51 -0.05 0.39
C PRO A 78 6.87 1.42 0.65
N PRO A 79 6.22 2.15 1.61
CA PRO A 79 6.55 3.55 1.84
C PRO A 79 7.92 3.75 2.47
N ALA A 80 8.43 2.80 3.25
CA ALA A 80 9.80 2.88 3.76
C ALA A 80 10.83 2.80 2.61
N ILE A 81 10.63 1.90 1.65
CA ILE A 81 11.49 1.78 0.47
C ILE A 81 11.36 3.03 -0.41
N GLY A 82 10.13 3.48 -0.68
CA GLY A 82 9.88 4.68 -1.48
C GLY A 82 10.49 5.92 -0.87
N ALA A 83 10.31 6.14 0.44
CA ALA A 83 10.94 7.25 1.14
C ALA A 83 12.46 7.19 1.07
N TRP A 84 13.06 6.01 1.26
CA TRP A 84 14.51 5.85 1.14
C TRP A 84 15.02 6.24 -0.26
N LEU A 85 14.33 5.84 -1.34
CA LEU A 85 14.72 6.20 -2.72
C LEU A 85 14.48 7.67 -3.08
N ILE A 86 13.48 8.32 -2.46
CA ILE A 86 13.13 9.72 -2.75
C ILE A 86 14.06 10.69 -2.03
N PHE A 87 14.54 10.32 -0.84
CA PHE A 87 15.37 11.17 0.02
C PHE A 87 16.84 10.72 0.11
N SER A 88 17.26 9.74 -0.69
CA SER A 88 18.68 9.37 -0.90
C SER A 88 19.32 10.24 -1.96
#